data_AF-A0A6P8PKK8-F1
#
_entry.id   AF-A0A6P8PKK8-F1
#
_cell.length_a   1.000
_cell.length_b   1.000
_cell.length_c   1.000
_cell.angle_alpha   90.00
_cell.angle_beta   90.00
_cell.angle_gamma   90.00
#
_symmetry.space_group_name_H-M   'P 1'
#
loop_
_entity.id
_entity.type
_entity.pdbx_description
1 polymer ?
#
loop_
_entity_poly.entity_id
_entity_poly.type
_entity_poly.pdbx_seq_one_letter_code
_entity_poly.pdbx_strand_id
1 'polypeptide(L)'
;MNVNQKNQTCAMVQPSGSSGSDFDNIGGASSLGKSAMLQLPSDLANHEVIQRLMVENQDLREAIRQSNHMLRERYKEFIHFQASQREEKEFLMHKFTEARQVVEKLNSEKAQLKKQLEESAAELEQLKNDQEVAAIKGEVGEAESETKGVADVIVDNSSPGSSLSSYNTITQSMFETMKLQVASLDSTAPKTSEAGTEFLQLLKERKEQLEEDLKKFRESNEKLLQEKQDLLTLNQELQARVASAVQIEEHQQNCQENGAPVERLLEKEALQGAGDSSRKVDTEERELNKKLKESEDRNLDLKMQLESAQGEVVQLKKRERELEWKAQQQLHVSQQKLEQLEEEKASVKAQVTSLLAELTESQCQLEICKREKQDLKDRHRITSDTLQQRKGESEMQLKKHSVQVDQLRLQVQNLEAALKVERQNGSEEKRKLAQLQAAYHQLFQEYDLHIKSSMDTETRNRELSIHLEDLSQQLNQAEEALGAKQGLIDKLKEEAEKHKTTQEAVAVLKAQAEIYKLDFMAERRAREQLHEQRERLQEQLDQLQKVYEKLKSDSEGTSRTLSQLMNRHSDNFRTALPQPGVPYPLNPGPFPLQHSIGHRRSISEDQPALYCPKCQFKAPDMDTLQIHVMDCIE
;
A
#
# COMPACT_ATOMS: atom_id res chain seq x y z
N MET A 1 26.10 27.19 -20.85
CA MET A 1 24.87 27.95 -21.17
C MET A 1 23.77 27.56 -20.18
N ASN A 2 22.69 28.32 -20.08
CA ASN A 2 21.73 28.26 -18.96
C ASN A 2 21.10 26.88 -18.73
N VAL A 3 21.29 26.32 -17.54
CA VAL A 3 20.41 25.30 -16.95
C VAL A 3 19.68 25.95 -15.78
N ASN A 4 18.52 26.56 -16.04
CA ASN A 4 17.75 27.31 -15.05
C ASN A 4 16.87 26.37 -14.22
N GLN A 5 17.51 25.48 -13.44
CA GLN A 5 16.79 24.60 -12.51
C GLN A 5 16.25 25.41 -11.34
N LYS A 6 14.94 25.68 -11.39
CA LYS A 6 14.19 26.27 -10.28
C LYS A 6 14.23 25.30 -9.08
N ASN A 7 15.02 25.63 -8.05
CA ASN A 7 14.90 25.02 -6.74
C ASN A 7 13.51 25.35 -6.17
N GLN A 8 12.54 24.47 -6.41
CA GLN A 8 11.18 24.62 -5.91
C GLN A 8 11.12 24.23 -4.44
N THR A 9 11.59 25.13 -3.58
CA THR A 9 11.55 25.00 -2.12
C THR A 9 10.10 24.75 -1.68
N CYS A 10 9.82 23.55 -1.18
CA CYS A 10 8.48 23.18 -0.73
C CYS A 10 8.15 23.96 0.55
N ALA A 11 7.46 25.09 0.38
CA ALA A 11 7.07 25.98 1.47
C ALA A 11 5.93 25.35 2.28
N MET A 12 6.30 24.48 3.23
CA MET A 12 5.34 23.92 4.19
C MET A 12 4.76 25.06 5.04
N VAL A 13 3.47 25.33 4.84
CA VAL A 13 2.71 26.32 5.61
C VAL A 13 2.81 25.98 7.09
N GLN A 14 3.44 26.85 7.86
CA GLN A 14 3.39 26.75 9.32
C GLN A 14 2.03 27.28 9.79
N PRO A 15 1.29 26.56 10.64
CA PRO A 15 0.28 27.20 11.47
C PRO A 15 1.03 28.12 12.45
N SER A 16 0.85 29.42 12.29
CA SER A 16 1.53 30.44 13.10
C SER A 16 1.09 30.34 14.56
N GLY A 17 1.93 29.78 15.41
CA GLY A 17 1.70 29.71 16.85
C GLY A 17 1.88 31.08 17.50
N SER A 18 0.79 31.83 17.65
CA SER A 18 0.77 33.05 18.46
C SER A 18 0.65 32.69 19.94
N SER A 19 1.71 32.96 20.70
CA SER A 19 1.67 32.97 22.17
C SER A 19 0.71 34.05 22.68
N GLY A 20 -0.07 33.73 23.72
CA GLY A 20 -1.07 34.65 24.26
C GLY A 20 -1.76 34.09 25.51
N SER A 21 -0.98 33.80 26.55
CA SER A 21 -1.50 33.90 27.92
C SER A 21 -1.70 35.38 28.28
N ASP A 22 -2.39 35.62 29.40
CA ASP A 22 -2.58 36.93 30.02
C ASP A 22 -3.51 37.89 29.24
N PHE A 23 -4.79 37.92 29.63
CA PHE A 23 -5.47 39.18 29.96
C PHE A 23 -6.72 38.92 30.81
N ASP A 24 -6.71 39.45 32.03
CA ASP A 24 -7.86 39.45 32.91
C ASP A 24 -8.89 40.52 32.54
N ASN A 25 -10.17 40.13 32.60
CA ASN A 25 -11.30 40.89 33.12
C ASN A 25 -11.29 42.44 33.01
N ILE A 26 -12.01 42.99 32.02
CA ILE A 26 -12.76 44.26 32.13
C ILE A 26 -14.04 44.12 31.28
N GLY A 27 -15.19 44.57 31.81
CA GLY A 27 -16.48 44.53 31.12
C GLY A 27 -16.86 45.86 30.45
N GLY A 28 -17.61 45.79 29.35
CA GLY A 28 -18.21 46.94 28.68
C GLY A 28 -19.14 46.51 27.55
N ALA A 29 -20.38 47.00 27.53
CA ALA A 29 -21.43 46.48 26.64
C ALA A 29 -21.81 47.45 25.50
N SER A 30 -21.66 46.99 24.25
CA SER A 30 -22.44 47.38 23.06
C SER A 30 -22.10 46.39 21.93
N SER A 31 -23.03 45.56 21.48
CA SER A 31 -24.16 45.90 20.61
C SER A 31 -23.75 46.26 19.17
N LEU A 32 -23.45 45.21 18.37
CA LEU A 32 -24.01 45.00 17.02
C LEU A 32 -23.49 43.68 16.43
N GLY A 33 -24.39 42.72 16.21
CA GLY A 33 -24.06 41.40 15.68
C GLY A 33 -25.06 40.36 16.19
N LYS A 34 -26.00 39.94 15.34
CA LYS A 34 -26.94 38.88 15.68
C LYS A 34 -26.19 37.55 15.64
N SER A 35 -25.81 37.01 16.80
CA SER A 35 -25.28 35.66 16.90
C SER A 35 -26.31 34.66 16.38
N ALA A 36 -26.09 34.17 15.16
CA ALA A 36 -26.72 32.95 14.66
C ALA A 36 -26.13 31.77 15.45
N MET A 37 -26.61 31.61 16.68
CA MET A 37 -26.21 30.53 17.58
C MET A 37 -26.64 29.21 16.95
N LEU A 38 -25.69 28.54 16.30
CA LEU A 38 -25.87 27.18 15.81
C LEU A 38 -26.25 26.30 17.01
N GLN A 39 -27.52 25.90 17.06
CA GLN A 39 -28.02 24.99 18.08
C GLN A 39 -27.38 23.63 17.82
N LEU A 40 -26.34 23.28 18.60
CA LEU A 40 -25.85 21.92 18.66
C LEU A 40 -27.00 21.01 19.12
N PRO A 41 -27.20 19.83 18.51
CA PRO A 41 -28.15 18.83 18.99
C PRO A 41 -27.99 18.54 20.48
N SER A 42 -29.10 18.39 21.20
CA SER A 42 -29.12 18.27 22.66
C SER A 42 -28.26 17.11 23.20
N ASP A 43 -28.05 16.05 22.42
CA ASP A 43 -27.19 14.92 22.79
C ASP A 43 -25.70 15.29 22.92
N LEU A 44 -25.26 16.38 22.28
CA LEU A 44 -23.94 16.97 22.46
C LEU A 44 -23.83 17.92 23.66
N ALA A 45 -24.94 18.28 24.32
CA ALA A 45 -24.90 19.10 25.55
C ALA A 45 -24.37 18.32 26.78
N ASN A 46 -24.15 17.01 26.63
CA ASN A 46 -23.47 16.17 27.62
C ASN A 46 -22.00 16.59 27.75
N HIS A 47 -21.65 17.25 28.86
CA HIS A 47 -20.29 17.75 29.16
C HIS A 47 -19.21 16.68 28.97
N GLU A 48 -19.50 15.42 29.35
CA GLU A 48 -18.58 14.28 29.20
C GLU A 48 -18.28 13.89 27.74
N VAL A 49 -19.18 14.21 26.80
CA VAL A 49 -18.98 13.95 25.37
C VAL A 49 -18.10 15.05 24.77
N ILE A 50 -18.38 16.32 25.07
CA ILE A 50 -17.53 17.45 24.67
C ILE A 50 -16.12 17.28 25.22
N GLN A 51 -15.98 16.91 26.50
CA GLN A 51 -14.68 16.75 27.14
C GLN A 51 -13.85 15.60 26.54
N ARG A 52 -14.48 14.47 26.18
CA ARG A 52 -13.82 13.39 25.42
C ARG A 52 -13.38 13.85 24.04
N LEU A 53 -14.27 14.49 23.28
CA LEU A 53 -13.95 15.02 21.95
C LEU A 53 -12.81 16.06 22.00
N MET A 54 -12.68 16.84 23.07
CA MET A 54 -11.55 17.76 23.27
C MET A 54 -10.24 17.02 23.51
N VAL A 55 -10.22 15.95 24.35
CA VAL A 55 -9.04 15.10 24.57
C VAL A 55 -8.65 14.39 23.28
N GLU A 56 -9.59 13.78 22.56
CA GLU A 56 -9.35 13.15 21.26
C GLU A 56 -8.79 14.16 20.23
N ASN A 57 -9.27 15.41 20.23
CA ASN A 57 -8.72 16.46 19.36
C ASN A 57 -7.29 16.86 19.76
N GLN A 58 -6.97 16.84 21.05
CA GLN A 58 -5.61 17.10 21.56
C GLN A 58 -4.67 15.95 21.20
N ASP A 59 -5.08 14.69 21.39
CA ASP A 59 -4.32 13.50 21.04
C ASP A 59 -4.08 13.41 19.52
N LEU A 60 -5.07 13.72 18.69
CA LEU A 60 -4.89 13.82 17.24
C LEU A 60 -3.87 14.91 16.85
N ARG A 61 -3.86 16.06 17.55
CA ARG A 61 -2.85 17.11 17.35
C ARG A 61 -1.47 16.69 17.85
N GLU A 62 -1.40 15.86 18.90
CA GLU A 62 -0.17 15.25 19.44
C GLU A 62 0.41 14.26 18.41
N ALA A 63 -0.40 13.34 17.92
CA ALA A 63 -0.04 12.35 16.90
C ALA A 63 0.38 13.00 15.57
N ILE A 64 -0.32 14.04 15.12
CA ILE A 64 0.07 14.81 13.91
C ILE A 64 1.40 15.54 14.12
N ARG A 65 1.66 16.11 15.31
CA ARG A 65 2.97 16.72 15.64
C ARG A 65 4.08 15.68 15.65
N GLN A 66 3.88 14.54 16.31
CA GLN A 66 4.85 13.45 16.36
C GLN A 66 5.14 12.85 14.97
N SER A 67 4.10 12.61 14.16
CA SER A 67 4.24 12.12 12.78
C SER A 67 5.02 13.10 11.90
N ASN A 68 4.72 14.40 11.99
CA ASN A 68 5.48 15.44 11.27
C ASN A 68 6.94 15.56 11.76
N HIS A 69 7.21 15.32 13.04
CA HIS A 69 8.58 15.29 13.56
C HIS A 69 9.34 14.06 13.02
N MET A 70 8.76 12.86 13.13
CA MET A 70 9.33 11.62 12.58
C MET A 70 9.61 11.73 11.08
N LEU A 71 8.69 12.32 10.29
CA LEU A 71 8.88 12.53 8.86
C LEU A 71 10.05 13.49 8.56
N ARG A 72 10.26 14.52 9.39
CA ARG A 72 11.41 15.44 9.26
C ARG A 72 12.73 14.74 9.59
N GLU A 73 12.78 13.90 10.62
CA GLU A 73 13.99 13.14 10.94
C GLU A 73 14.30 12.10 9.86
N ARG A 74 13.30 11.34 9.38
CA ARG A 74 13.46 10.44 8.22
C ARG A 74 13.90 11.16 6.94
N TYR A 75 13.45 12.40 6.72
CA TYR A 75 13.93 13.22 5.60
C TYR A 75 15.40 13.64 5.77
N LYS A 76 15.84 14.03 6.98
CA LYS A 76 17.27 14.29 7.26
C LYS A 76 18.12 13.05 7.02
N GLU A 77 17.70 11.91 7.57
CA GLU A 77 18.37 10.61 7.37
C GLU A 77 18.51 10.28 5.87
N PHE A 78 17.44 10.47 5.09
CA PHE A 78 17.46 10.25 3.63
C PHE A 78 18.44 11.18 2.91
N ILE A 79 18.51 12.46 3.30
CA ILE A 79 19.48 13.42 2.73
C ILE A 79 20.93 13.03 3.10
N HIS A 80 21.19 12.63 4.35
CA HIS A 80 22.51 12.13 4.77
C HIS A 80 22.88 10.82 4.07
N PHE A 81 21.94 9.90 3.90
CA PHE A 81 22.15 8.66 3.14
C PHE A 81 22.48 8.96 1.67
N GLN A 82 21.75 9.89 1.02
CA GLN A 82 22.04 10.30 -0.35
C GLN A 82 23.40 11.00 -0.48
N ALA A 83 23.83 11.77 0.52
CA ALA A 83 25.18 12.35 0.56
C ALA A 83 26.26 11.26 0.66
N SER A 84 26.13 10.33 1.61
CA SER A 84 27.03 9.20 1.79
C SER A 84 27.14 8.32 0.55
N GLN A 85 26.02 7.99 -0.12
CA GLN A 85 26.01 7.26 -1.40
C GLN A 85 26.73 8.00 -2.53
N ARG A 86 26.67 9.34 -2.55
CA ARG A 86 27.42 10.15 -3.52
C ARG A 86 28.93 10.09 -3.24
N GLU A 87 29.32 10.24 -1.98
CA GLU A 87 30.71 10.16 -1.53
C GLU A 87 31.31 8.76 -1.77
N GLU A 88 30.56 7.70 -1.46
CA GLU A 88 30.94 6.30 -1.74
C GLU A 88 31.13 6.07 -3.25
N LYS A 89 30.20 6.56 -4.08
CA LYS A 89 30.31 6.46 -5.55
C LYS A 89 31.50 7.24 -6.10
N GLU A 90 31.79 8.43 -5.57
CA GLU A 90 32.94 9.24 -5.97
C GLU A 90 34.26 8.58 -5.56
N PHE A 91 34.34 8.03 -4.35
CA PHE A 91 35.46 7.21 -3.89
C PHE A 91 35.67 5.97 -4.78
N LEU A 92 34.61 5.22 -5.09
CA LEU A 92 34.68 4.03 -5.93
C LEU A 92 35.13 4.37 -7.36
N MET A 93 34.63 5.48 -7.92
CA MET A 93 35.03 5.98 -9.24
C MET A 93 36.49 6.47 -9.28
N HIS A 94 36.97 7.08 -8.18
CA HIS A 94 38.39 7.40 -8.02
C HIS A 94 39.24 6.13 -7.97
N LYS A 95 38.85 5.11 -7.19
CA LYS A 95 39.55 3.82 -7.10
C LYS A 95 39.55 3.04 -8.41
N PHE A 96 38.47 3.09 -9.20
CA PHE A 96 38.46 2.55 -10.57
C PHE A 96 39.41 3.29 -11.50
N THR A 97 39.55 4.61 -11.35
CA THR A 97 40.49 5.42 -12.15
C THR A 97 41.94 5.11 -11.80
N GLU A 98 42.26 4.98 -10.52
CA GLU A 98 43.58 4.56 -10.01
C GLU A 98 43.94 3.14 -10.47
N ALA A 99 43.03 2.18 -10.33
CA ALA A 99 43.22 0.81 -10.82
C ALA A 99 43.43 0.77 -12.35
N ARG A 100 42.70 1.60 -13.10
CA ARG A 100 42.88 1.75 -14.55
C ARG A 100 44.27 2.30 -14.89
N GLN A 101 44.75 3.32 -14.20
CA GLN A 101 46.10 3.87 -14.40
C GLN A 101 47.19 2.83 -14.13
N VAL A 102 47.02 1.99 -13.09
CA VAL A 102 47.93 0.87 -12.80
C VAL A 102 47.92 -0.17 -13.93
N VAL A 103 46.75 -0.53 -14.47
CA VAL A 103 46.62 -1.45 -15.62
C VAL A 103 47.22 -0.86 -16.90
N GLU A 104 47.01 0.43 -17.19
CA GLU A 104 47.60 1.12 -18.33
C GLU A 104 49.14 1.18 -18.21
N LYS A 105 49.67 1.44 -17.00
CA LYS A 105 51.12 1.37 -16.70
C LYS A 105 51.68 -0.03 -16.89
N LEU A 106 51.07 -1.07 -16.30
CA LEU A 106 51.49 -2.47 -16.47
C LEU A 106 51.43 -2.93 -17.93
N ASN A 107 50.46 -2.45 -18.72
CA ASN A 107 50.40 -2.74 -20.16
C ASN A 107 51.55 -2.05 -20.91
N SER A 108 51.94 -0.82 -20.54
CA SER A 108 53.10 -0.14 -21.14
C SER A 108 54.42 -0.83 -20.78
N GLU A 109 54.59 -1.29 -19.54
CA GLU A 109 55.76 -2.07 -19.09
C GLU A 109 55.80 -3.44 -19.80
N LYS A 110 54.66 -4.12 -19.93
CA LYS A 110 54.55 -5.37 -20.71
C LYS A 110 54.90 -5.17 -22.19
N ALA A 111 54.51 -4.04 -22.79
CA ALA A 111 54.87 -3.71 -24.17
C ALA A 111 56.38 -3.43 -24.33
N GLN A 112 56.99 -2.72 -23.37
CA GLN A 112 58.44 -2.49 -23.33
C GLN A 112 59.23 -3.80 -23.15
N LEU A 113 58.84 -4.64 -22.19
CA LEU A 113 59.45 -5.96 -21.98
C LEU A 113 59.28 -6.89 -23.18
N LYS A 114 58.13 -6.85 -23.87
CA LYS A 114 57.94 -7.59 -25.12
C LYS A 114 58.87 -7.08 -26.22
N LYS A 115 59.03 -5.76 -26.37
CA LYS A 115 59.97 -5.17 -27.33
C LYS A 115 61.42 -5.56 -27.03
N GLN A 116 61.84 -5.52 -25.76
CA GLN A 116 63.17 -5.98 -25.33
C GLN A 116 63.40 -7.48 -25.58
N LEU A 117 62.36 -8.31 -25.43
CA LEU A 117 62.42 -9.73 -25.76
C LEU A 117 62.51 -9.96 -27.28
N GLU A 118 61.83 -9.15 -28.09
CA GLU A 118 61.92 -9.19 -29.55
C GLU A 118 63.28 -8.67 -30.06
N GLU A 119 63.84 -7.63 -29.42
CA GLU A 119 65.18 -7.11 -29.70
C GLU A 119 66.26 -8.13 -29.36
N SER A 120 66.24 -8.71 -28.15
CA SER A 120 67.22 -9.73 -27.75
C SER A 120 67.06 -11.07 -28.50
N ALA A 121 65.84 -11.41 -28.95
CA ALA A 121 65.64 -12.53 -29.87
C ALA A 121 66.24 -12.26 -31.26
N ALA A 122 66.09 -11.04 -31.78
CA ALA A 122 66.71 -10.63 -33.04
C ALA A 122 68.24 -10.57 -32.94
N GLU A 123 68.81 -10.11 -31.82
CA GLU A 123 70.26 -10.17 -31.56
C GLU A 123 70.77 -11.62 -31.52
N LEU A 124 70.04 -12.55 -30.90
CA LEU A 124 70.39 -13.98 -30.89
C LEU A 124 70.27 -14.62 -32.29
N GLU A 125 69.25 -14.27 -33.06
CA GLU A 125 69.09 -14.73 -34.45
C GLU A 125 70.19 -14.16 -35.36
N GLN A 126 70.57 -12.89 -35.16
CA GLN A 126 71.68 -12.26 -35.87
C GLN A 126 73.03 -12.88 -35.51
N LEU A 127 73.29 -13.16 -34.22
CA LEU A 127 74.49 -13.88 -33.77
C LEU A 127 74.54 -15.32 -34.29
N LYS A 128 73.40 -16.01 -34.39
CA LYS A 128 73.30 -17.32 -35.04
C LYS A 128 73.62 -17.23 -36.53
N ASN A 129 73.08 -16.24 -37.23
CA ASN A 129 73.37 -16.00 -38.64
C ASN A 129 74.85 -15.62 -38.86
N ASP A 130 75.46 -14.86 -37.95
CA ASP A 130 76.89 -14.56 -37.97
C ASP A 130 77.76 -15.80 -37.66
N GLN A 131 77.29 -16.74 -36.84
CA GLN A 131 77.95 -18.06 -36.69
C GLN A 131 77.83 -18.92 -37.96
N GLU A 132 76.67 -18.94 -38.62
CA GLU A 132 76.49 -19.65 -39.89
C GLU A 132 77.32 -19.00 -41.02
N VAL A 133 77.42 -17.67 -41.06
CA VAL A 133 78.31 -16.92 -41.98
C VAL A 133 79.79 -17.11 -41.62
N ALA A 134 80.14 -17.27 -40.34
CA ALA A 134 81.51 -17.61 -39.93
C ALA A 134 81.89 -19.04 -40.33
N ALA A 135 80.95 -19.99 -40.27
CA ALA A 135 81.14 -21.34 -40.79
C ALA A 135 81.31 -21.35 -42.32
N ILE A 136 80.47 -20.59 -43.04
CA ILE A 136 80.55 -20.44 -44.51
C ILE A 136 81.84 -19.71 -44.93
N LYS A 137 82.36 -18.77 -44.13
CA LYS A 137 83.69 -18.14 -44.36
C LYS A 137 84.89 -19.08 -44.16
N GLY A 138 84.66 -20.35 -43.80
CA GLY A 138 85.67 -21.42 -43.90
C GLY A 138 85.98 -21.84 -45.34
N GLU A 139 85.07 -21.60 -46.29
CA GLU A 139 85.24 -21.93 -47.71
C GLU A 139 85.09 -20.66 -48.57
N VAL A 140 86.03 -20.45 -49.50
CA VAL A 140 86.21 -19.15 -50.18
C VAL A 140 85.77 -19.19 -51.64
N GLY A 141 84.85 -18.29 -52.00
CA GLY A 141 84.93 -17.56 -53.28
C GLY A 141 83.69 -17.57 -54.18
N GLU A 142 83.51 -16.45 -54.87
CA GLU A 142 82.71 -16.22 -56.09
C GLU A 142 81.17 -16.38 -55.93
N ALA A 143 80.35 -15.31 -55.95
CA ALA A 143 79.98 -14.41 -57.07
C ALA A 143 78.92 -15.06 -58.02
N GLU A 144 77.89 -14.37 -58.53
CA GLU A 144 77.54 -12.93 -58.48
C GLU A 144 76.04 -12.72 -58.81
N SER A 145 75.39 -11.68 -58.24
CA SER A 145 74.07 -11.13 -58.69
C SER A 145 72.83 -12.07 -58.58
N GLU A 146 71.55 -11.66 -58.77
CA GLU A 146 70.99 -10.35 -59.11
C GLU A 146 69.58 -10.09 -58.50
N THR A 147 69.46 -8.97 -57.78
CA THR A 147 68.33 -8.04 -57.49
C THR A 147 66.81 -8.39 -57.58
N LYS A 148 66.03 -7.57 -56.83
CA LYS A 148 64.55 -7.38 -56.81
C LYS A 148 63.78 -8.51 -56.11
N GLY A 149 62.68 -8.27 -55.40
CA GLY A 149 61.78 -7.10 -55.30
C GLY A 149 60.35 -7.65 -55.18
N VAL A 150 59.39 -7.07 -54.47
CA VAL A 150 59.06 -5.64 -54.27
C VAL A 150 58.63 -5.41 -52.81
N ALA A 151 58.83 -4.19 -52.30
CA ALA A 151 58.32 -3.74 -51.01
C ALA A 151 57.07 -2.85 -51.17
N ASP A 152 56.36 -2.67 -50.05
CA ASP A 152 55.58 -1.45 -49.71
C ASP A 152 54.26 -1.17 -50.49
N VAL A 153 53.16 -1.03 -49.74
CA VAL A 153 52.24 0.13 -49.84
C VAL A 153 51.72 0.49 -48.43
N ILE A 154 52.37 1.46 -47.80
CA ILE A 154 51.90 2.29 -46.68
C ILE A 154 50.64 3.10 -47.07
N VAL A 155 49.76 3.41 -46.11
CA VAL A 155 49.20 4.77 -45.87
C VAL A 155 48.28 4.79 -44.63
N ASP A 156 48.57 5.71 -43.71
CA ASP A 156 47.74 6.06 -42.54
C ASP A 156 46.43 6.77 -42.92
N ASN A 157 45.50 6.91 -41.97
CA ASN A 157 45.22 8.26 -41.42
C ASN A 157 44.32 8.31 -40.18
N SER A 158 44.77 9.13 -39.23
CA SER A 158 43.98 10.09 -38.44
C SER A 158 42.82 9.62 -37.54
N SER A 159 43.10 9.62 -36.22
CA SER A 159 42.22 10.28 -35.23
C SER A 159 42.28 11.83 -35.39
N PRO A 160 41.50 12.70 -34.68
CA PRO A 160 40.56 12.43 -33.57
C PRO A 160 39.22 13.22 -33.58
N GLY A 161 38.35 12.93 -32.61
CA GLY A 161 37.23 13.79 -32.18
C GLY A 161 35.88 13.55 -32.90
N SER A 162 34.72 13.97 -32.36
CA SER A 162 34.50 14.66 -31.08
C SER A 162 33.06 14.51 -30.51
N SER A 163 32.98 14.24 -29.21
CA SER A 163 32.10 14.91 -28.23
C SER A 163 30.55 14.87 -28.32
N LEU A 164 29.98 14.23 -27.28
CA LEU A 164 28.75 14.60 -26.53
C LEU A 164 27.31 14.37 -27.07
N SER A 165 26.48 13.97 -26.10
CA SER A 165 25.05 14.28 -25.93
C SER A 165 23.98 13.56 -26.76
N SER A 166 23.51 12.41 -26.25
CA SER A 166 22.07 12.17 -26.13
C SER A 166 21.74 11.29 -24.92
N TYR A 167 21.04 11.86 -23.94
CA TYR A 167 20.41 11.11 -22.84
C TYR A 167 18.95 10.78 -23.20
N ASN A 168 18.41 9.67 -22.66
CA ASN A 168 16.98 9.26 -22.60
C ASN A 168 16.48 8.07 -23.46
N THR A 169 17.29 7.04 -23.78
CA THR A 169 16.75 5.81 -24.43
C THR A 169 17.42 4.47 -24.03
N ILE A 170 17.85 4.32 -22.76
CA ILE A 170 18.59 3.12 -22.30
C ILE A 170 17.81 2.24 -21.30
N THR A 171 16.70 2.73 -20.73
CA THR A 171 15.90 1.97 -19.74
C THR A 171 14.82 1.08 -20.34
N GLN A 172 14.29 1.37 -21.54
CA GLN A 172 13.20 0.59 -22.12
C GLN A 172 13.68 -0.76 -22.71
N SER A 173 14.82 -0.74 -23.40
CA SER A 173 15.32 -1.90 -24.18
C SER A 173 15.67 -3.11 -23.31
N MET A 174 16.36 -2.89 -22.18
CA MET A 174 16.76 -3.98 -21.28
C MET A 174 15.56 -4.63 -20.56
N PHE A 175 14.45 -3.91 -20.38
CA PHE A 175 13.28 -4.43 -19.66
C PHE A 175 12.43 -5.40 -20.49
N GLU A 176 12.32 -5.20 -21.81
CA GLU A 176 11.65 -6.18 -22.68
C GLU A 176 12.54 -7.42 -22.91
N THR A 177 13.86 -7.27 -23.02
CA THR A 177 14.79 -8.42 -23.16
C THR A 177 14.65 -9.41 -21.99
N MET A 178 14.62 -8.93 -20.75
CA MET A 178 14.46 -9.80 -19.57
C MET A 178 13.05 -10.40 -19.46
N LYS A 179 12.02 -9.70 -19.94
CA LYS A 179 10.62 -10.14 -19.85
C LYS A 179 10.29 -11.30 -20.79
N LEU A 180 10.89 -11.34 -21.97
CA LEU A 180 10.73 -12.45 -22.91
C LEU A 180 11.50 -13.72 -22.50
N GLN A 181 12.58 -13.59 -21.73
CA GLN A 181 13.43 -14.73 -21.33
C GLN A 181 12.88 -15.57 -20.17
N VAL A 182 11.85 -15.10 -19.44
CA VAL A 182 11.25 -15.83 -18.31
C VAL A 182 10.08 -16.74 -18.73
N ALA A 183 9.54 -16.57 -19.95
CA ALA A 183 8.33 -17.25 -20.42
C ALA A 183 8.56 -18.48 -21.30
N SER A 184 9.83 -18.90 -21.53
CA SER A 184 10.18 -19.88 -22.57
C SER A 184 11.20 -20.95 -22.11
N LEU A 185 11.12 -21.38 -20.85
CA LEU A 185 11.80 -22.60 -20.37
C LEU A 185 10.80 -23.72 -20.10
N ASP A 186 9.99 -24.03 -21.12
CA ASP A 186 9.48 -25.38 -21.32
C ASP A 186 9.59 -25.72 -22.83
N SER A 187 10.01 -26.94 -23.14
CA SER A 187 10.26 -27.51 -24.47
C SER A 187 11.40 -26.93 -25.36
N THR A 188 12.17 -27.87 -25.94
CA THR A 188 13.12 -27.76 -27.07
C THR A 188 14.44 -26.97 -26.91
N ALA A 189 15.56 -27.68 -27.08
CA ALA A 189 16.86 -27.11 -27.46
C ALA A 189 16.96 -26.99 -29.00
N PRO A 190 17.83 -26.11 -29.56
CA PRO A 190 19.11 -26.64 -30.04
C PRO A 190 20.33 -25.68 -30.06
N LYS A 191 21.54 -26.28 -30.08
CA LYS A 191 22.80 -25.79 -30.65
C LYS A 191 23.41 -24.46 -30.13
N THR A 192 24.29 -24.59 -29.14
CA THR A 192 25.39 -23.63 -28.88
C THR A 192 26.64 -23.94 -29.72
N SER A 193 27.49 -22.93 -29.93
CA SER A 193 28.77 -23.03 -30.67
C SER A 193 29.67 -24.19 -30.21
N GLU A 194 30.18 -24.95 -31.18
CA GLU A 194 30.96 -26.19 -30.95
C GLU A 194 32.22 -25.93 -30.11
N ALA A 195 32.99 -24.89 -30.44
CA ALA A 195 34.23 -24.53 -29.73
C ALA A 195 34.04 -24.21 -28.22
N GLY A 196 32.85 -23.73 -27.82
CA GLY A 196 32.53 -23.51 -26.41
C GLY A 196 32.25 -24.83 -25.66
N THR A 197 31.73 -25.82 -26.38
CA THR A 197 31.42 -27.16 -25.86
C THR A 197 32.70 -27.97 -25.70
N GLU A 198 33.59 -27.94 -26.69
CA GLU A 198 34.90 -28.62 -26.66
C GLU A 198 35.78 -28.15 -25.50
N PHE A 199 35.87 -26.84 -25.24
CA PHE A 199 36.69 -26.32 -24.14
C PHE A 199 36.15 -26.74 -22.76
N LEU A 200 34.83 -26.77 -22.58
CA LEU A 200 34.20 -27.26 -21.35
C LEU A 200 34.37 -28.77 -21.19
N GLN A 201 34.35 -29.53 -22.29
CA GLN A 201 34.60 -30.97 -22.27
C GLN A 201 36.06 -31.28 -21.93
N LEU A 202 37.04 -30.58 -22.53
CA LEU A 202 38.47 -30.69 -22.18
C LEU A 202 38.73 -30.33 -20.72
N LEU A 203 38.06 -29.31 -20.16
CA LEU A 203 38.14 -28.99 -18.74
C LEU A 203 37.54 -30.08 -17.85
N LYS A 204 36.44 -30.71 -18.28
CA LYS A 204 35.80 -31.82 -17.57
C LYS A 204 36.67 -33.07 -17.58
N GLU A 205 37.20 -33.46 -18.74
CA GLU A 205 38.14 -34.58 -18.90
C GLU A 205 39.42 -34.34 -18.08
N ARG A 206 39.98 -33.13 -18.11
CA ARG A 206 41.15 -32.77 -17.29
C ARG A 206 40.85 -32.81 -15.78
N LYS A 207 39.63 -32.44 -15.36
CA LYS A 207 39.18 -32.58 -13.97
C LYS A 207 39.04 -34.05 -13.57
N GLU A 208 38.40 -34.85 -14.39
CA GLU A 208 38.16 -36.28 -14.13
C GLU A 208 39.49 -37.06 -14.06
N GLN A 209 40.45 -36.75 -14.95
CA GLN A 209 41.82 -37.27 -14.86
C GLN A 209 42.51 -36.91 -13.53
N LEU A 210 42.41 -35.65 -13.09
CA LEU A 210 43.01 -35.21 -11.83
C LEU A 210 42.33 -35.85 -10.61
N GLU A 211 41.02 -36.11 -10.66
CA GLU A 211 40.30 -36.82 -9.61
C GLU A 211 40.66 -38.31 -9.55
N GLU A 212 40.90 -38.95 -10.71
CA GLU A 212 41.41 -40.33 -10.79
C GLU A 212 42.87 -40.44 -10.35
N ASP A 213 43.74 -39.49 -10.73
CA ASP A 213 45.13 -39.47 -10.30
C ASP A 213 45.24 -39.22 -8.78
N LEU A 214 44.43 -38.32 -8.22
CA LEU A 214 44.29 -38.16 -6.76
C LEU A 214 43.73 -39.43 -6.08
N LYS A 215 42.92 -40.24 -6.77
CA LYS A 215 42.46 -41.54 -6.25
C LYS A 215 43.61 -42.56 -6.23
N LYS A 216 44.38 -42.66 -7.31
CA LYS A 216 45.60 -43.50 -7.39
C LYS A 216 46.64 -43.11 -6.35
N PHE A 217 46.87 -41.80 -6.12
CA PHE A 217 47.78 -41.32 -5.07
C PHE A 217 47.29 -41.61 -3.65
N ARG A 218 45.97 -41.60 -3.40
CA ARG A 218 45.40 -42.06 -2.11
C ARG A 218 45.60 -43.56 -1.92
N GLU A 219 45.23 -44.38 -2.89
CA GLU A 219 45.40 -45.84 -2.85
C GLU A 219 46.87 -46.26 -2.74
N SER A 220 47.79 -45.51 -3.37
CA SER A 220 49.23 -45.76 -3.23
C SER A 220 49.78 -45.34 -1.86
N ASN A 221 49.29 -44.25 -1.26
CA ASN A 221 49.65 -43.90 0.12
C ASN A 221 49.07 -44.88 1.13
N GLU A 222 47.85 -45.39 0.91
CA GLU A 222 47.23 -46.40 1.76
C GLU A 222 48.01 -47.72 1.72
N LYS A 223 48.46 -48.16 0.53
CA LYS A 223 49.39 -49.29 0.38
C LYS A 223 50.73 -49.04 1.07
N LEU A 224 51.35 -47.88 0.90
CA LEU A 224 52.62 -47.54 1.56
C LEU A 224 52.48 -47.44 3.10
N LEU A 225 51.31 -47.03 3.61
CA LEU A 225 50.99 -47.06 5.04
C LEU A 225 50.82 -48.49 5.55
N GLN A 226 50.20 -49.38 4.76
CA GLN A 226 50.08 -50.80 5.07
C GLN A 226 51.45 -51.50 5.05
N GLU A 227 52.24 -51.33 3.97
CA GLU A 227 53.62 -51.85 3.87
C GLU A 227 54.51 -51.34 5.03
N LYS A 228 54.38 -50.07 5.41
CA LYS A 228 55.05 -49.52 6.60
C LYS A 228 54.61 -50.21 7.89
N GLN A 229 53.31 -50.49 8.04
CA GLN A 229 52.78 -51.18 9.22
C GLN A 229 53.25 -52.65 9.27
N ASP A 230 53.32 -53.32 8.13
CA ASP A 230 53.81 -54.70 8.00
C ASP A 230 55.34 -54.80 8.19
N LEU A 231 56.09 -53.78 7.76
CA LEU A 231 57.51 -53.64 8.09
C LEU A 231 57.76 -53.32 9.57
N LEU A 232 56.81 -52.65 10.25
CA LEU A 232 56.88 -52.41 11.69
C LEU A 232 56.58 -53.67 12.51
N THR A 233 55.57 -54.47 12.12
CA THR A 233 55.30 -55.77 12.77
C THR A 233 56.44 -56.75 12.51
N LEU A 234 57.00 -56.80 11.29
CA LEU A 234 58.18 -57.61 10.99
C LEU A 234 59.42 -57.15 11.79
N ASN A 235 59.62 -55.84 11.98
CA ASN A 235 60.69 -55.35 12.88
C ASN A 235 60.48 -55.77 14.33
N GLN A 236 59.25 -55.72 14.83
CA GLN A 236 58.93 -56.19 16.18
C GLN A 236 59.16 -57.70 16.33
N GLU A 237 58.82 -58.50 15.31
CA GLU A 237 59.10 -59.93 15.31
C GLU A 237 60.61 -60.23 15.23
N LEU A 238 61.37 -59.50 14.39
CA LEU A 238 62.82 -59.61 14.32
C LEU A 238 63.50 -59.19 15.63
N GLN A 239 63.03 -58.13 16.29
CA GLN A 239 63.51 -57.72 17.61
C GLN A 239 63.19 -58.77 18.69
N ALA A 240 62.01 -59.40 18.64
CA ALA A 240 61.67 -60.52 19.52
C ALA A 240 62.55 -61.76 19.26
N ARG A 241 62.84 -62.08 18.00
CA ARG A 241 63.75 -63.17 17.61
C ARG A 241 65.19 -62.89 18.08
N VAL A 242 65.70 -61.66 17.93
CA VAL A 242 67.02 -61.26 18.48
C VAL A 242 67.03 -61.34 20.01
N ALA A 243 65.98 -60.87 20.69
CA ALA A 243 65.86 -61.00 22.14
C ALA A 243 65.84 -62.47 22.61
N SER A 244 65.30 -63.40 21.81
CA SER A 244 65.37 -64.84 22.09
C SER A 244 66.74 -65.46 21.80
N ALA A 245 67.49 -64.94 20.82
CA ALA A 245 68.84 -65.42 20.49
C ALA A 245 69.87 -65.05 21.57
N VAL A 246 69.72 -63.88 22.21
CA VAL A 246 70.59 -63.40 23.29
C VAL A 246 70.50 -64.27 24.56
N GLN A 247 69.51 -65.16 24.69
CA GLN A 247 69.34 -66.03 25.86
C GLN A 247 70.09 -67.38 25.79
N ILE A 248 70.97 -67.59 24.81
CA ILE A 248 71.64 -68.90 24.57
C ILE A 248 73.16 -68.90 24.88
N GLU A 249 73.83 -67.74 24.95
CA GLU A 249 75.31 -67.68 25.05
C GLU A 249 75.90 -67.49 26.46
N GLU A 250 75.10 -67.50 27.54
CA GLU A 250 75.60 -67.45 28.92
C GLU A 250 75.45 -68.77 29.70
N HIS A 251 76.21 -69.82 29.33
CA HIS A 251 76.89 -70.75 30.27
C HIS A 251 77.56 -71.94 29.56
N GLN A 252 78.90 -71.95 29.46
CA GLN A 252 79.68 -73.20 29.57
C GLN A 252 81.14 -73.00 29.99
N GLN A 253 81.77 -74.08 30.45
CA GLN A 253 82.82 -74.09 31.47
C GLN A 253 84.25 -74.41 30.96
N ASN A 254 85.23 -73.66 31.47
CA ASN A 254 86.44 -74.17 32.18
C ASN A 254 87.66 -74.78 31.39
N CYS A 255 88.79 -74.87 32.10
CA CYS A 255 90.01 -75.70 31.88
C CYS A 255 91.11 -75.31 30.84
N GLN A 256 92.11 -74.52 31.30
CA GLN A 256 93.49 -74.94 31.66
C GLN A 256 94.51 -75.58 30.65
N GLU A 257 95.81 -75.28 30.90
CA GLU A 257 97.07 -76.05 30.65
C GLU A 257 98.10 -75.68 29.53
N ASN A 258 99.32 -75.37 30.03
CA ASN A 258 100.68 -75.80 29.64
C ASN A 258 101.44 -75.33 28.37
N GLY A 259 102.70 -74.92 28.59
CA GLY A 259 103.76 -74.69 27.59
C GLY A 259 105.00 -73.95 28.16
N ALA A 260 106.18 -74.58 28.19
CA ALA A 260 107.46 -74.07 28.75
C ALA A 260 108.65 -74.59 27.87
N PRO A 261 109.96 -74.60 28.24
CA PRO A 261 110.72 -74.12 29.42
C PRO A 261 112.10 -73.45 29.05
N VAL A 262 113.18 -73.68 29.84
CA VAL A 262 114.64 -73.38 29.65
C VAL A 262 115.13 -72.01 30.20
N GLU A 263 116.36 -71.73 30.74
CA GLU A 263 117.43 -72.34 31.61
C GLU A 263 118.60 -71.31 31.72
N ARG A 264 119.67 -71.30 32.56
CA ARG A 264 120.05 -71.78 33.93
C ARG A 264 121.51 -71.26 34.23
N LEU A 265 122.14 -71.63 35.38
CA LEU A 265 123.59 -71.57 35.75
C LEU A 265 124.18 -70.25 36.34
N LEU A 266 125.23 -70.23 37.21
CA LEU A 266 125.59 -71.06 38.41
C LEU A 266 126.71 -70.33 39.26
N GLU A 267 127.27 -70.96 40.31
CA GLU A 267 128.10 -70.34 41.39
C GLU A 267 129.66 -70.45 41.28
N LYS A 268 130.36 -69.83 42.28
CA LYS A 268 131.55 -70.30 43.08
C LYS A 268 133.03 -69.96 42.73
N GLU A 269 133.80 -69.63 43.80
CA GLU A 269 135.17 -70.07 44.26
C GLU A 269 136.41 -70.10 43.31
N ALA A 270 137.71 -70.12 43.70
CA ALA A 270 138.56 -69.88 44.91
C ALA A 270 140.08 -70.09 44.52
N LEU A 271 141.20 -69.88 45.26
CA LEU A 271 141.63 -69.18 46.51
C LEU A 271 143.19 -69.06 46.56
N GLN A 272 143.77 -68.27 47.49
CA GLN A 272 145.18 -68.32 48.00
C GLN A 272 146.35 -68.02 47.02
N GLY A 273 147.62 -67.81 47.45
CA GLY A 273 148.18 -67.54 48.80
C GLY A 273 149.66 -67.99 49.01
N ALA A 274 150.40 -67.32 49.92
CA ALA A 274 151.79 -67.61 50.38
C ALA A 274 152.92 -67.51 49.30
N GLY A 275 154.23 -67.36 49.60
CA GLY A 275 155.04 -67.46 50.84
C GLY A 275 156.08 -68.61 50.74
N ASP A 276 157.24 -68.65 51.39
CA ASP A 276 158.00 -67.70 52.23
C ASP A 276 159.47 -68.20 52.38
N SER A 277 160.42 -67.31 52.72
CA SER A 277 161.68 -67.54 53.49
C SER A 277 162.71 -68.63 53.10
N SER A 278 164.00 -68.22 53.01
CA SER A 278 164.99 -68.33 54.12
C SER A 278 166.47 -68.66 53.73
N ARG A 279 167.40 -67.95 54.40
CA ARG A 279 168.72 -68.41 54.96
C ARG A 279 170.01 -68.47 54.10
N LYS A 280 170.92 -67.57 54.53
CA LYS A 280 172.39 -67.72 54.74
C LYS A 280 173.32 -67.55 53.51
N VAL A 281 174.42 -66.78 53.53
CA VAL A 281 175.46 -66.46 54.55
C VAL A 281 176.49 -67.59 54.69
N ASP A 282 177.75 -67.52 54.19
CA ASP A 282 178.45 -66.45 53.45
C ASP A 282 179.37 -67.02 52.35
N THR A 283 179.29 -66.45 51.14
CA THR A 283 180.37 -66.45 50.12
C THR A 283 180.38 -65.10 49.37
N GLU A 284 180.16 -64.03 50.13
CA GLU A 284 179.53 -62.77 49.68
C GLU A 284 180.21 -62.09 48.48
N GLU A 285 181.54 -62.06 48.46
CA GLU A 285 182.32 -61.23 47.52
C GLU A 285 182.18 -61.65 46.04
N ARG A 286 181.91 -62.94 45.75
CA ARG A 286 181.72 -63.41 44.36
C ARG A 286 180.26 -63.51 43.95
N GLU A 287 179.35 -63.71 44.91
CA GLU A 287 177.92 -63.80 44.60
C GLU A 287 177.28 -62.42 44.40
N LEU A 288 177.78 -61.37 45.06
CA LEU A 288 177.29 -60.00 44.88
C LEU A 288 177.39 -59.51 43.42
N ASN A 289 178.50 -59.77 42.73
CA ASN A 289 178.65 -59.40 41.31
C ASN A 289 177.69 -60.16 40.39
N LYS A 290 177.30 -61.40 40.73
CA LYS A 290 176.27 -62.15 40.00
C LYS A 290 174.87 -61.62 40.29
N LYS A 291 174.57 -61.34 41.56
CA LYS A 291 173.28 -60.76 42.01
C LYS A 291 173.07 -59.34 41.48
N LEU A 292 174.13 -58.54 41.33
CA LEU A 292 174.07 -57.23 40.70
C LEU A 292 173.64 -57.37 39.23
N LYS A 293 174.32 -58.22 38.44
CA LYS A 293 173.95 -58.42 37.04
C LYS A 293 172.55 -59.01 36.86
N GLU A 294 172.16 -59.99 37.68
CA GLU A 294 170.77 -60.46 37.70
C GLU A 294 169.77 -59.36 38.09
N SER A 295 170.18 -58.36 38.88
CA SER A 295 169.36 -57.19 39.21
C SER A 295 169.27 -56.20 38.04
N GLU A 296 170.35 -56.03 37.27
CA GLU A 296 170.38 -55.24 36.03
C GLU A 296 169.50 -55.87 34.95
N ASP A 297 169.63 -57.18 34.72
CA ASP A 297 168.80 -57.94 33.77
C ASP A 297 167.31 -57.89 34.19
N ARG A 298 167.00 -58.06 35.49
CA ARG A 298 165.63 -57.86 36.04
C ARG A 298 165.14 -56.42 35.90
N ASN A 299 166.01 -55.42 36.00
CA ASN A 299 165.63 -54.02 35.80
C ASN A 299 165.27 -53.76 34.32
N LEU A 300 165.99 -54.40 33.40
CA LEU A 300 165.73 -54.35 31.97
C LEU A 300 164.39 -55.03 31.62
N ASP A 301 164.12 -56.21 32.18
CA ASP A 301 162.83 -56.92 32.04
C ASP A 301 161.68 -56.10 32.64
N LEU A 302 161.83 -55.57 33.85
CA LEU A 302 160.83 -54.71 34.49
C LEU A 302 160.57 -53.44 33.68
N LYS A 303 161.60 -52.87 33.05
CA LYS A 303 161.46 -51.70 32.16
C LYS A 303 160.73 -52.07 30.87
N MET A 304 161.03 -53.22 30.26
CA MET A 304 160.32 -53.71 29.08
C MET A 304 158.85 -54.04 29.38
N GLN A 305 158.57 -54.62 30.57
CA GLN A 305 157.20 -54.81 31.07
C GLN A 305 156.49 -53.48 31.34
N LEU A 306 157.20 -52.48 31.88
CA LEU A 306 156.66 -51.13 32.09
C LEU A 306 156.33 -50.45 30.75
N GLU A 307 157.18 -50.59 29.74
CA GLU A 307 156.95 -50.07 28.38
C GLU A 307 155.78 -50.79 27.68
N SER A 308 155.65 -52.12 27.86
CA SER A 308 154.47 -52.88 27.40
C SER A 308 153.19 -52.40 28.08
N ALA A 309 153.19 -52.30 29.42
CA ALA A 309 152.04 -51.84 30.20
C ALA A 309 151.67 -50.38 29.87
N GLN A 310 152.65 -49.51 29.58
CA GLN A 310 152.39 -48.16 29.07
C GLN A 310 151.74 -48.20 27.67
N GLY A 311 152.21 -49.07 26.78
CA GLY A 311 151.58 -49.31 25.47
C GLY A 311 150.13 -49.79 25.58
N GLU A 312 149.87 -50.74 26.47
CA GLU A 312 148.53 -51.23 26.80
C GLU A 312 147.65 -50.13 27.39
N VAL A 313 148.15 -49.33 28.34
CA VAL A 313 147.43 -48.17 28.89
C VAL A 313 147.12 -47.12 27.80
N VAL A 314 148.00 -46.91 26.83
CA VAL A 314 147.73 -46.01 25.68
C VAL A 314 146.66 -46.58 24.75
N GLN A 315 146.68 -47.88 24.47
CA GLN A 315 145.64 -48.55 23.67
C GLN A 315 144.28 -48.57 24.39
N LEU A 316 144.28 -48.85 25.70
CA LEU A 316 143.09 -48.77 26.55
C LEU A 316 142.53 -47.34 26.55
N LYS A 317 143.37 -46.31 26.78
CA LYS A 317 142.96 -44.89 26.68
C LYS A 317 142.50 -44.47 25.29
N LYS A 318 142.89 -45.18 24.22
CA LYS A 318 142.33 -44.95 22.86
C LYS A 318 140.96 -45.59 22.72
N ARG A 319 140.82 -46.84 23.17
CA ARG A 319 139.58 -47.62 23.15
C ARG A 319 138.50 -47.02 24.07
N GLU A 320 138.91 -46.48 25.20
CA GLU A 320 138.12 -45.66 26.14
C GLU A 320 137.52 -44.47 25.40
N ARG A 321 138.34 -43.57 24.82
CA ARG A 321 137.85 -42.44 24.01
C ARG A 321 137.00 -42.84 22.80
N GLU A 322 137.29 -43.96 22.16
CA GLU A 322 136.44 -44.49 21.08
C GLU A 322 135.08 -45.00 21.58
N LEU A 323 135.01 -45.51 22.82
CA LEU A 323 133.77 -45.93 23.47
C LEU A 323 133.00 -44.74 24.04
N GLU A 324 133.68 -43.76 24.65
CA GLU A 324 133.11 -42.48 25.07
C GLU A 324 132.48 -41.74 23.89
N TRP A 325 133.19 -41.63 22.76
CA TRP A 325 132.66 -41.02 21.53
C TRP A 325 131.41 -41.76 21.03
N LYS A 326 131.44 -43.10 20.97
CA LYS A 326 130.27 -43.91 20.56
C LYS A 326 129.10 -43.75 21.53
N ALA A 327 129.36 -43.69 22.83
CA ALA A 327 128.35 -43.46 23.85
C ALA A 327 127.76 -42.04 23.77
N GLN A 328 128.57 -41.01 23.55
CA GLN A 328 128.10 -39.64 23.31
C GLN A 328 127.28 -39.53 22.03
N GLN A 329 127.72 -40.17 20.94
CA GLN A 329 126.99 -40.20 19.67
C GLN A 329 125.65 -40.95 19.81
N GLN A 330 125.63 -42.09 20.52
CA GLN A 330 124.40 -42.84 20.81
C GLN A 330 123.47 -42.05 21.74
N LEU A 331 124.00 -41.36 22.75
CA LEU A 331 123.25 -40.47 23.63
C LEU A 331 122.61 -39.32 22.85
N HIS A 332 123.36 -38.65 21.97
CA HIS A 332 122.86 -37.56 21.15
C HIS A 332 121.74 -38.02 20.18
N VAL A 333 121.92 -39.16 19.50
CA VAL A 333 120.86 -39.76 18.67
C VAL A 333 119.63 -40.17 19.51
N SER A 334 119.83 -40.55 20.77
CA SER A 334 118.72 -40.88 21.67
C SER A 334 118.00 -39.63 22.17
N GLN A 335 118.73 -38.53 22.41
CA GLN A 335 118.17 -37.22 22.75
C GLN A 335 117.35 -36.65 21.59
N GLN A 336 117.88 -36.65 20.36
CA GLN A 336 117.13 -36.19 19.17
C GLN A 336 115.83 -36.99 18.95
N LYS A 337 115.85 -38.31 19.20
CA LYS A 337 114.64 -39.15 19.14
C LYS A 337 113.64 -38.84 20.25
N LEU A 338 114.10 -38.52 21.46
CA LEU A 338 113.22 -38.08 22.54
C LEU A 338 112.60 -36.72 22.20
N GLU A 339 113.38 -35.77 21.70
CA GLU A 339 112.93 -34.44 21.28
C GLU A 339 111.87 -34.54 20.16
N GLN A 340 112.12 -35.34 19.12
CA GLN A 340 111.13 -35.66 18.08
C GLN A 340 109.85 -36.30 18.64
N LEU A 341 109.97 -37.27 19.54
CA LEU A 341 108.81 -37.90 20.19
C LEU A 341 108.07 -36.92 21.12
N GLU A 342 108.71 -35.88 21.64
CA GLU A 342 108.04 -34.81 22.41
C GLU A 342 107.36 -33.79 21.51
N GLU A 343 107.93 -33.45 20.34
CA GLU A 343 107.26 -32.65 19.30
C GLU A 343 106.04 -33.36 18.72
N GLU A 344 106.15 -34.65 18.36
CA GLU A 344 105.02 -35.47 17.88
C GLU A 344 103.92 -35.57 18.93
N LYS A 345 104.29 -35.83 20.20
CA LYS A 345 103.39 -35.85 21.37
C LYS A 345 102.73 -34.49 21.63
N ALA A 346 103.42 -33.38 21.37
CA ALA A 346 102.85 -32.03 21.47
C ALA A 346 101.88 -31.74 20.31
N SER A 347 102.23 -32.13 19.08
CA SER A 347 101.40 -32.01 17.88
C SER A 347 100.12 -32.83 17.99
N VAL A 348 100.21 -34.10 18.38
CA VAL A 348 99.05 -34.98 18.61
C VAL A 348 98.18 -34.44 19.74
N LYS A 349 98.76 -33.90 20.84
CA LYS A 349 97.98 -33.20 21.87
C LYS A 349 97.24 -31.99 21.32
N ALA A 350 97.90 -31.16 20.51
CA ALA A 350 97.28 -29.97 19.89
C ALA A 350 96.11 -30.36 18.98
N GLN A 351 96.29 -31.38 18.14
CA GLN A 351 95.24 -31.93 17.27
C GLN A 351 94.06 -32.47 18.09
N VAL A 352 94.33 -33.26 19.15
CA VAL A 352 93.29 -33.77 20.06
C VAL A 352 92.55 -32.61 20.76
N THR A 353 93.23 -31.54 21.17
CA THR A 353 92.55 -30.37 21.75
C THR A 353 91.73 -29.57 20.73
N SER A 354 92.15 -29.51 19.46
CA SER A 354 91.36 -28.89 18.38
C SER A 354 90.08 -29.70 18.13
N LEU A 355 90.21 -31.01 17.90
CA LEU A 355 89.07 -31.90 17.65
C LEU A 355 88.11 -31.96 18.84
N LEU A 356 88.60 -31.84 20.08
CA LEU A 356 87.74 -31.69 21.26
C LEU A 356 87.01 -30.34 21.29
N ALA A 357 87.66 -29.24 20.92
CA ALA A 357 87.02 -27.92 20.84
C ALA A 357 85.96 -27.87 19.72
N GLU A 358 86.27 -28.41 18.53
CA GLU A 358 85.35 -28.53 17.40
C GLU A 358 84.14 -29.41 17.78
N LEU A 359 84.37 -30.51 18.51
CA LEU A 359 83.30 -31.37 19.02
C LEU A 359 82.43 -30.65 20.06
N THR A 360 83.01 -29.88 20.99
CA THR A 360 82.20 -29.12 21.97
C THR A 360 81.46 -27.95 21.33
N GLU A 361 82.01 -27.30 20.31
CA GLU A 361 81.28 -26.30 19.53
C GLU A 361 80.11 -26.94 18.78
N SER A 362 80.34 -28.04 18.04
CA SER A 362 79.31 -28.79 17.34
C SER A 362 78.19 -29.28 18.27
N GLN A 363 78.56 -29.75 19.48
CA GLN A 363 77.60 -30.10 20.53
C GLN A 363 76.80 -28.87 21.00
N CYS A 364 77.43 -27.71 21.17
CA CYS A 364 76.77 -26.47 21.57
C CYS A 364 75.78 -25.97 20.48
N GLN A 365 76.23 -25.95 19.22
CA GLN A 365 75.43 -25.64 18.03
C GLN A 365 74.19 -26.55 17.95
N LEU A 366 74.36 -27.86 18.20
CA LEU A 366 73.27 -28.83 18.25
C LEU A 366 72.27 -28.54 19.37
N GLU A 367 72.73 -28.18 20.58
CA GLU A 367 71.83 -27.80 21.68
C GLU A 367 71.15 -26.42 21.48
N ILE A 368 71.71 -25.53 20.67
CA ILE A 368 71.01 -24.32 20.20
C ILE A 368 69.89 -24.73 19.23
N CYS A 369 70.23 -25.46 18.16
CA CYS A 369 69.26 -25.91 17.15
C CYS A 369 68.11 -26.76 17.76
N LYS A 370 68.39 -27.57 18.79
CA LYS A 370 67.36 -28.31 19.54
C LYS A 370 66.38 -27.39 20.27
N ARG A 371 66.86 -26.32 20.91
CA ARG A 371 66.02 -25.31 21.57
C ARG A 371 65.20 -24.53 20.56
N GLU A 372 65.82 -24.00 19.51
CA GLU A 372 65.12 -23.26 18.45
C GLU A 372 64.03 -24.12 17.77
N LYS A 373 64.31 -25.41 17.53
CA LYS A 373 63.32 -26.38 17.03
C LYS A 373 62.17 -26.61 18.01
N GLN A 374 62.39 -26.51 19.31
CA GLN A 374 61.34 -26.59 20.31
C GLN A 374 60.54 -25.28 20.39
N ASP A 375 61.19 -24.13 20.41
CA ASP A 375 60.55 -22.81 20.37
C ASP A 375 59.72 -22.60 19.09
N LEU A 376 60.16 -23.18 17.96
CA LEU A 376 59.37 -23.24 16.73
C LEU A 376 58.13 -24.13 16.88
N LYS A 377 58.24 -25.34 17.43
CA LYS A 377 57.09 -26.22 17.69
C LYS A 377 56.06 -25.57 18.61
N ASP A 378 56.51 -24.99 19.72
CA ASP A 378 55.60 -24.39 20.70
C ASP A 378 54.91 -23.13 20.12
N ARG A 379 55.63 -22.31 19.34
CA ARG A 379 55.01 -21.23 18.53
C ARG A 379 54.00 -21.78 17.52
N HIS A 380 54.34 -22.83 16.77
CA HIS A 380 53.41 -23.47 15.83
C HIS A 380 52.16 -24.02 16.53
N ARG A 381 52.30 -24.63 17.72
CA ARG A 381 51.16 -25.07 18.53
C ARG A 381 50.27 -23.90 18.92
N ILE A 382 50.84 -22.85 19.52
CA ILE A 382 50.10 -21.63 19.92
C ILE A 382 49.41 -20.98 18.70
N THR A 383 50.06 -20.90 17.54
CA THR A 383 49.45 -20.38 16.31
C THR A 383 48.32 -21.27 15.79
N SER A 384 48.47 -22.60 15.87
CA SER A 384 47.42 -23.55 15.50
C SER A 384 46.21 -23.45 16.44
N ASP A 385 46.43 -23.44 17.75
CA ASP A 385 45.40 -23.38 18.78
C ASP A 385 44.59 -22.07 18.66
N THR A 386 45.28 -20.94 18.49
CA THR A 386 44.63 -19.61 18.31
C THR A 386 43.90 -19.50 16.98
N LEU A 387 44.41 -20.07 15.88
CA LEU A 387 43.70 -20.11 14.60
C LEU A 387 42.44 -20.99 14.69
N GLN A 388 42.52 -22.14 15.37
CA GLN A 388 41.38 -23.02 15.62
C GLN A 388 40.32 -22.32 16.50
N GLN A 389 40.72 -21.58 17.53
CA GLN A 389 39.81 -20.74 18.32
C GLN A 389 39.12 -19.68 17.43
N ARG A 390 39.88 -18.91 16.65
CA ARG A 390 39.31 -17.88 15.74
C ARG A 390 38.37 -18.47 14.71
N LYS A 391 38.65 -19.67 14.20
CA LYS A 391 37.73 -20.41 13.32
C LYS A 391 36.42 -20.75 14.04
N GLY A 392 36.48 -21.28 15.26
CA GLY A 392 35.29 -21.58 16.07
C GLY A 392 34.46 -20.34 16.42
N GLU A 393 35.11 -19.22 16.74
CA GLU A 393 34.46 -17.91 16.95
C GLU A 393 33.73 -17.44 15.67
N SER A 394 34.40 -17.54 14.51
CA SER A 394 33.82 -17.17 13.21
C SER A 394 32.63 -18.04 12.83
N GLU A 395 32.73 -19.37 13.01
CA GLU A 395 31.62 -20.30 12.80
C GLU A 395 30.43 -20.02 13.74
N MET A 396 30.68 -19.61 14.99
CA MET A 396 29.62 -19.23 15.93
C MET A 396 28.93 -17.93 15.49
N GLN A 397 29.68 -16.92 15.02
CA GLN A 397 29.10 -15.69 14.48
C GLN A 397 28.31 -15.96 13.19
N LEU A 398 28.81 -16.81 12.30
CA LEU A 398 28.09 -17.22 11.08
C LEU A 398 26.74 -17.89 11.43
N LYS A 399 26.72 -18.78 12.43
CA LYS A 399 25.49 -19.40 12.93
C LYS A 399 24.51 -18.36 13.52
N LYS A 400 25.00 -17.40 14.31
CA LYS A 400 24.17 -16.29 14.83
C LYS A 400 23.58 -15.43 13.71
N HIS A 401 24.40 -15.02 12.74
CA HIS A 401 23.95 -14.23 11.60
C HIS A 401 22.97 -15.00 10.70
N SER A 402 23.13 -16.32 10.50
CA SER A 402 22.15 -17.13 9.78
C SER A 402 20.79 -17.10 10.47
N VAL A 403 20.73 -17.35 11.78
CA VAL A 403 19.48 -17.32 12.54
C VAL A 403 18.82 -15.92 12.51
N GLN A 404 19.62 -14.85 12.58
CA GLN A 404 19.12 -13.48 12.41
C GLN A 404 18.55 -13.22 11.01
N VAL A 405 19.24 -13.68 9.96
CA VAL A 405 18.76 -13.58 8.56
C VAL A 405 17.47 -14.36 8.36
N ASP A 406 17.35 -15.56 8.93
CA ASP A 406 16.14 -16.39 8.84
C ASP A 406 14.98 -15.80 9.66
N GLN A 407 15.27 -15.18 10.81
CA GLN A 407 14.28 -14.40 11.57
C GLN A 407 13.79 -13.17 10.80
N LEU A 408 14.69 -12.45 10.13
CA LEU A 408 14.33 -11.30 9.27
C LEU A 408 13.54 -11.74 8.03
N ARG A 409 13.90 -12.86 7.39
CA ARG A 409 13.13 -13.46 6.29
C ARG A 409 11.69 -13.78 6.72
N LEU A 410 11.51 -14.38 7.90
CA LEU A 410 10.18 -14.68 8.44
C LEU A 410 9.39 -13.41 8.77
N GLN A 411 10.04 -12.36 9.29
CA GLN A 411 9.39 -11.05 9.51
C GLN A 411 8.93 -10.42 8.18
N VAL A 412 9.77 -10.46 7.13
CA VAL A 412 9.39 -9.97 5.80
C VAL A 412 8.20 -10.76 5.25
N GLN A 413 8.22 -12.10 5.29
CA GLN A 413 7.11 -12.95 4.83
C GLN A 413 5.80 -12.65 5.57
N ASN A 414 5.85 -12.44 6.89
CA ASN A 414 4.67 -12.08 7.69
C ASN A 414 4.12 -10.70 7.31
N LEU A 415 4.99 -9.72 7.07
CA LEU A 415 4.59 -8.37 6.63
C LEU A 415 4.04 -8.38 5.19
N GLU A 416 4.63 -9.16 4.28
CA GLU A 416 4.14 -9.36 2.92
C GLU A 416 2.76 -10.04 2.90
N ALA A 417 2.53 -11.03 3.76
CA ALA A 417 1.23 -11.69 3.93
C ALA A 417 0.17 -10.71 4.47
N ALA A 418 0.48 -9.94 5.51
CA ALA A 418 -0.42 -8.91 6.04
C ALA A 418 -0.72 -7.82 4.99
N LEU A 419 0.29 -7.35 4.25
CA LEU A 419 0.14 -6.35 3.21
C LEU A 419 -0.66 -6.87 1.99
N LYS A 420 -0.60 -8.18 1.70
CA LYS A 420 -1.47 -8.84 0.71
C LYS A 420 -2.94 -8.83 1.17
N VAL A 421 -3.20 -9.11 2.45
CA VAL A 421 -4.56 -9.04 3.03
C VAL A 421 -5.09 -7.61 3.01
N GLU A 422 -4.29 -6.61 3.41
CA GLU A 422 -4.71 -5.21 3.38
C GLU A 422 -4.98 -4.69 1.95
N ARG A 423 -4.21 -5.14 0.94
CA ARG A 423 -4.52 -4.88 -0.47
C ARG A 423 -5.85 -5.50 -0.90
N GLN A 424 -6.19 -6.69 -0.40
CA GLN A 424 -7.50 -7.29 -0.66
C GLN A 424 -8.60 -6.48 0.04
N ASN A 425 -8.48 -6.22 1.35
CA ASN A 425 -9.42 -5.43 2.14
C ASN A 425 -9.74 -4.08 1.47
N GLY A 426 -8.71 -3.31 1.08
CA GLY A 426 -8.88 -2.04 0.37
C GLY A 426 -9.57 -2.17 -1.00
N SER A 427 -9.41 -3.31 -1.69
CA SER A 427 -10.13 -3.60 -2.94
C SER A 427 -11.62 -3.94 -2.69
N GLU A 428 -11.93 -4.56 -1.55
CA GLU A 428 -13.28 -4.90 -1.14
C GLU A 428 -14.04 -3.66 -0.63
N GLU A 429 -13.41 -2.82 0.19
CA GLU A 429 -13.99 -1.52 0.59
C GLU A 429 -14.22 -0.60 -0.61
N LYS A 430 -13.29 -0.55 -1.57
CA LYS A 430 -13.52 0.18 -2.83
C LYS A 430 -14.73 -0.34 -3.61
N ARG A 431 -15.01 -1.66 -3.55
CA ARG A 431 -16.18 -2.29 -4.18
C ARG A 431 -17.48 -1.95 -3.42
N LYS A 432 -17.46 -2.02 -2.09
CA LYS A 432 -18.58 -1.61 -1.22
C LYS A 432 -18.93 -0.13 -1.42
N LEU A 433 -17.93 0.75 -1.48
CA LEU A 433 -18.11 2.17 -1.76
C LEU A 433 -18.73 2.41 -3.14
N ALA A 434 -18.27 1.71 -4.19
CA ALA A 434 -18.86 1.81 -5.52
C ALA A 434 -20.32 1.32 -5.57
N GLN A 435 -20.65 0.25 -4.83
CA GLN A 435 -22.03 -0.24 -4.67
C GLN A 435 -22.91 0.76 -3.93
N LEU A 436 -22.43 1.34 -2.83
CA LEU A 436 -23.15 2.36 -2.06
C LEU A 436 -23.36 3.64 -2.89
N GLN A 437 -22.36 4.05 -3.66
CA GLN A 437 -22.48 5.16 -4.62
C GLN A 437 -23.53 4.87 -5.68
N ALA A 438 -23.53 3.68 -6.29
CA ALA A 438 -24.55 3.29 -7.27
C ALA A 438 -25.96 3.29 -6.66
N ALA A 439 -26.14 2.71 -5.48
CA ALA A 439 -27.42 2.70 -4.76
C ALA A 439 -27.90 4.12 -4.40
N TYR A 440 -26.99 5.02 -3.99
CA TYR A 440 -27.34 6.43 -3.73
C TYR A 440 -27.80 7.16 -5.01
N HIS A 441 -27.10 6.97 -6.14
CA HIS A 441 -27.50 7.55 -7.42
C HIS A 441 -28.84 6.98 -7.91
N GLN A 442 -29.11 5.69 -7.66
CA GLN A 442 -30.39 5.06 -7.98
C GLN A 442 -31.52 5.67 -7.12
N LEU A 443 -31.36 5.72 -5.79
CA LEU A 443 -32.35 6.30 -4.89
C LEU A 443 -32.63 7.78 -5.20
N PHE A 444 -31.61 8.54 -5.59
CA PHE A 444 -31.77 9.92 -6.04
C PHE A 444 -32.62 10.00 -7.32
N GLN A 445 -32.37 9.14 -8.32
CA GLN A 445 -33.18 9.07 -9.54
C GLN A 445 -34.64 8.64 -9.26
N GLU A 446 -34.85 7.66 -8.39
CA GLU A 446 -36.17 7.20 -7.97
C GLU A 446 -36.96 8.32 -7.26
N TYR A 447 -36.29 9.10 -6.40
CA TYR A 447 -36.87 10.28 -5.73
C TYR A 447 -37.21 11.41 -6.72
N ASP A 448 -36.31 11.70 -7.66
CA ASP A 448 -36.53 12.69 -8.73
C ASP A 448 -37.71 12.30 -9.64
N LEU A 449 -37.85 11.01 -9.95
CA LEU A 449 -38.97 10.45 -10.72
C LEU A 449 -40.27 10.47 -9.92
N HIS A 450 -40.21 10.18 -8.62
CA HIS A 450 -41.36 10.29 -7.71
C HIS A 450 -41.88 11.73 -7.64
N ILE A 451 -41.01 12.74 -7.49
CA ILE A 451 -41.41 14.16 -7.50
C ILE A 451 -42.11 14.51 -8.81
N LYS A 452 -41.53 14.13 -9.97
CA LYS A 452 -42.12 14.39 -11.29
C LYS A 452 -43.49 13.73 -11.43
N SER A 453 -43.62 12.45 -11.05
CA SER A 453 -44.90 11.72 -11.04
C SER A 453 -45.94 12.32 -10.09
N SER A 454 -45.51 12.84 -8.93
CA SER A 454 -46.39 13.55 -7.98
C SER A 454 -46.91 14.86 -8.59
N MET A 455 -46.05 15.64 -9.25
CA MET A 455 -46.47 16.86 -9.95
C MET A 455 -47.42 16.54 -11.12
N ASP A 456 -47.14 15.50 -11.90
CA ASP A 456 -47.98 15.01 -13.01
C ASP A 456 -49.35 14.45 -12.56
N THR A 457 -49.45 13.94 -11.33
CA THR A 457 -50.73 13.51 -10.75
C THR A 457 -51.47 14.68 -10.10
N GLU A 458 -50.78 15.64 -9.48
CA GLU A 458 -51.37 16.89 -9.01
C GLU A 458 -51.94 17.75 -10.15
N THR A 459 -51.27 17.86 -11.31
CA THR A 459 -51.81 18.61 -12.46
C THR A 459 -53.07 17.94 -13.01
N ARG A 460 -53.05 16.62 -13.23
CA ARG A 460 -54.25 15.86 -13.63
C ARG A 460 -55.38 15.97 -12.61
N ASN A 461 -55.07 15.99 -11.32
CA ASN A 461 -56.08 16.19 -10.26
C ASN A 461 -56.64 17.62 -10.26
N ARG A 462 -55.84 18.65 -10.57
CA ARG A 462 -56.32 20.03 -10.76
C ARG A 462 -57.21 20.14 -12.00
N GLU A 463 -56.80 19.57 -13.12
CA GLU A 463 -57.59 19.49 -14.36
C GLU A 463 -58.93 18.77 -14.14
N LEU A 464 -58.91 17.64 -13.45
CA LEU A 464 -60.12 16.89 -13.08
C LEU A 464 -61.01 17.68 -12.10
N SER A 465 -60.42 18.38 -11.12
CA SER A 465 -61.17 19.23 -10.20
C SER A 465 -61.89 20.36 -10.94
N ILE A 466 -61.22 21.04 -11.87
CA ILE A 466 -61.83 22.08 -12.71
C ILE A 466 -62.98 21.48 -13.53
N HIS A 467 -62.78 20.30 -14.13
CA HIS A 467 -63.85 19.66 -14.89
C HIS A 467 -65.05 19.20 -14.03
N LEU A 468 -64.81 18.80 -12.78
CA LEU A 468 -65.88 18.52 -11.81
C LEU A 468 -66.61 19.81 -11.38
N GLU A 469 -65.90 20.93 -11.24
CA GLU A 469 -66.48 22.26 -11.01
C GLU A 469 -67.38 22.68 -12.20
N ASP A 470 -66.91 22.52 -13.44
CA ASP A 470 -67.68 22.80 -14.67
C ASP A 470 -68.95 21.94 -14.76
N LEU A 471 -68.85 20.63 -14.45
CA LEU A 471 -69.99 19.72 -14.46
C LEU A 471 -70.99 20.02 -13.33
N SER A 472 -70.49 20.41 -12.15
CA SER A 472 -71.30 20.90 -11.04
C SER A 472 -72.05 22.19 -11.43
N GLN A 473 -71.37 23.13 -12.08
CA GLN A 473 -72.01 24.36 -12.57
C GLN A 473 -73.08 24.07 -13.64
N GLN A 474 -72.83 23.15 -14.57
CA GLN A 474 -73.81 22.72 -15.58
C GLN A 474 -75.02 22.03 -14.95
N LEU A 475 -74.82 21.22 -13.91
CA LEU A 475 -75.91 20.61 -13.15
C LEU A 475 -76.76 21.68 -12.44
N ASN A 476 -76.14 22.60 -11.71
CA ASN A 476 -76.84 23.70 -11.04
C ASN A 476 -77.65 24.56 -12.04
N GLN A 477 -77.08 24.90 -13.19
CA GLN A 477 -77.79 25.62 -14.26
C GLN A 477 -78.98 24.81 -14.84
N ALA A 478 -78.84 23.50 -14.95
CA ALA A 478 -79.93 22.62 -15.37
C ALA A 478 -81.05 22.54 -14.31
N GLU A 479 -80.70 22.47 -13.02
CA GLU A 479 -81.65 22.50 -11.90
C GLU A 479 -82.39 23.83 -11.80
N GLU A 480 -81.69 24.97 -11.92
CA GLU A 480 -82.31 26.30 -12.00
C GLU A 480 -83.28 26.40 -13.21
N ALA A 481 -82.86 25.91 -14.38
CA ALA A 481 -83.70 25.90 -15.58
C ALA A 481 -84.92 24.96 -15.46
N LEU A 482 -84.80 23.86 -14.72
CA LEU A 482 -85.93 22.98 -14.38
C LEU A 482 -86.87 23.65 -13.36
N GLY A 483 -86.34 24.33 -12.35
CA GLY A 483 -87.13 25.12 -11.39
C GLY A 483 -87.89 26.26 -12.07
N ALA A 484 -87.26 26.97 -13.00
CA ALA A 484 -87.91 28.01 -13.81
C ALA A 484 -89.02 27.45 -14.71
N LYS A 485 -88.80 26.27 -15.34
CA LYS A 485 -89.84 25.56 -16.10
C LYS A 485 -90.98 25.08 -15.21
N GLN A 486 -90.70 24.59 -14.01
CA GLN A 486 -91.71 24.17 -13.04
C GLN A 486 -92.58 25.37 -12.61
N GLY A 487 -91.97 26.51 -12.29
CA GLY A 487 -92.70 27.75 -11.98
C GLY A 487 -93.54 28.29 -13.14
N LEU A 488 -93.13 28.06 -14.40
CA LEU A 488 -93.96 28.36 -15.57
C LEU A 488 -95.13 27.38 -15.72
N ILE A 489 -94.90 26.08 -15.51
CA ILE A 489 -95.93 25.05 -15.51
C ILE A 489 -97.01 25.36 -14.46
N ASP A 490 -96.62 25.80 -13.26
CA ASP A 490 -97.58 26.09 -12.19
C ASP A 490 -98.37 27.38 -12.43
N LYS A 491 -97.78 28.40 -13.06
CA LYS A 491 -98.53 29.56 -13.59
C LYS A 491 -99.54 29.16 -14.66
N LEU A 492 -99.15 28.31 -15.60
CA LEU A 492 -100.05 27.82 -16.66
C LEU A 492 -101.20 26.96 -16.09
N LYS A 493 -100.98 26.22 -14.99
CA LYS A 493 -102.06 25.54 -14.25
C LYS A 493 -103.01 26.54 -13.57
N GLU A 494 -102.48 27.59 -12.94
CA GLU A 494 -103.28 28.63 -12.30
C GLU A 494 -104.15 29.38 -13.33
N GLU A 495 -103.57 29.71 -14.49
CA GLU A 495 -104.28 30.29 -15.64
C GLU A 495 -105.34 29.32 -16.21
N ALA A 496 -105.04 28.02 -16.31
CA ALA A 496 -106.00 27.01 -16.75
C ALA A 496 -107.21 26.90 -15.81
N GLU A 497 -107.01 26.93 -14.49
CA GLU A 497 -108.10 26.92 -13.50
C GLU A 497 -108.90 28.24 -13.49
N LYS A 498 -108.27 29.39 -13.74
CA LYS A 498 -108.97 30.68 -13.99
C LYS A 498 -109.81 30.62 -15.27
N HIS A 499 -109.30 30.01 -16.33
CA HIS A 499 -110.06 29.82 -17.58
C HIS A 499 -111.21 28.84 -17.41
N LYS A 500 -111.03 27.74 -16.66
CA LYS A 500 -112.05 26.75 -16.33
C LYS A 500 -113.20 27.35 -15.51
N THR A 501 -112.91 28.10 -14.45
CA THR A 501 -113.96 28.81 -13.66
C THR A 501 -114.70 29.87 -14.50
N THR A 502 -114.00 30.55 -15.42
CA THR A 502 -114.63 31.45 -16.41
C THR A 502 -115.52 30.67 -17.40
N GLN A 503 -115.10 29.48 -17.84
CA GLN A 503 -115.86 28.61 -18.74
C GLN A 503 -117.12 28.05 -18.07
N GLU A 504 -117.05 27.70 -16.79
CA GLU A 504 -118.19 27.31 -15.94
C GLU A 504 -119.20 28.47 -15.84
N ALA A 505 -118.75 29.70 -15.59
CA ALA A 505 -119.61 30.89 -15.59
C ALA A 505 -120.29 31.14 -16.96
N VAL A 506 -119.57 30.93 -18.08
CA VAL A 506 -120.15 31.01 -19.43
C VAL A 506 -121.22 29.93 -19.66
N ALA A 507 -121.10 28.74 -19.07
CA ALA A 507 -122.14 27.71 -19.14
C ALA A 507 -123.41 28.14 -18.38
N VAL A 508 -123.27 28.73 -17.19
CA VAL A 508 -124.40 29.29 -16.41
C VAL A 508 -125.10 30.42 -17.16
N LEU A 509 -124.35 31.37 -17.72
CA LEU A 509 -124.91 32.49 -18.50
C LEU A 509 -125.67 32.01 -19.76
N LYS A 510 -125.18 30.95 -20.43
CA LYS A 510 -125.89 30.33 -21.56
C LYS A 510 -127.22 29.69 -21.12
N ALA A 511 -127.23 28.99 -19.99
CA ALA A 511 -128.46 28.41 -19.43
C ALA A 511 -129.47 29.51 -19.05
N GLN A 512 -129.01 30.60 -18.40
CA GLN A 512 -129.84 31.75 -18.05
C GLN A 512 -130.44 32.43 -19.29
N ALA A 513 -129.67 32.59 -20.37
CA ALA A 513 -130.16 33.16 -21.63
C ALA A 513 -131.24 32.29 -22.31
N GLU A 514 -131.09 30.96 -22.28
CA GLU A 514 -132.12 30.04 -22.77
C GLU A 514 -133.38 30.03 -21.89
N ILE A 515 -133.25 30.14 -20.57
CA ILE A 515 -134.40 30.31 -19.65
C ILE A 515 -135.16 31.60 -19.99
N TYR A 516 -134.48 32.75 -20.07
CA TYR A 516 -135.15 34.01 -20.44
C TYR A 516 -135.79 34.00 -21.83
N LYS A 517 -135.20 33.26 -22.78
CA LYS A 517 -135.79 33.03 -24.10
C LYS A 517 -137.06 32.17 -24.04
N LEU A 518 -137.06 31.11 -23.22
CA LEU A 518 -138.25 30.29 -22.97
C LEU A 518 -139.34 31.08 -22.25
N ASP A 519 -138.99 31.85 -21.22
CA ASP A 519 -139.90 32.72 -20.45
C ASP A 519 -140.52 33.79 -21.36
N PHE A 520 -139.72 34.46 -22.19
CA PHE A 520 -140.23 35.45 -23.15
C PHE A 520 -141.17 34.80 -24.19
N MET A 521 -140.89 33.58 -24.64
CA MET A 521 -141.80 32.83 -25.50
C MET A 521 -143.06 32.34 -24.74
N ALA A 522 -143.00 32.11 -23.43
CA ALA A 522 -144.16 31.76 -22.61
C ALA A 522 -145.06 32.97 -22.39
N GLU A 523 -144.49 34.09 -21.95
CA GLU A 523 -145.18 35.39 -21.79
C GLU A 523 -145.79 35.87 -23.11
N ARG A 524 -145.07 35.71 -24.23
CA ARG A 524 -145.62 36.01 -25.56
C ARG A 524 -146.86 35.17 -25.87
N ARG A 525 -146.80 33.84 -25.70
CA ARG A 525 -147.95 32.96 -25.93
C ARG A 525 -149.12 33.28 -24.99
N ALA A 526 -148.84 33.63 -23.73
CA ALA A 526 -149.86 34.03 -22.77
C ALA A 526 -150.53 35.34 -23.18
N ARG A 527 -149.78 36.33 -23.70
CA ARG A 527 -150.34 37.56 -24.27
C ARG A 527 -151.11 37.33 -25.56
N GLU A 528 -150.64 36.44 -26.43
CA GLU A 528 -151.37 36.04 -27.65
C GLU A 528 -152.72 35.38 -27.28
N GLN A 529 -152.74 34.45 -26.32
CA GLN A 529 -153.97 33.86 -25.78
C GLN A 529 -154.89 34.89 -25.11
N LEU A 530 -154.34 35.85 -24.36
CA LEU A 530 -155.12 36.92 -23.72
C LEU A 530 -155.69 37.90 -24.76
N HIS A 531 -154.94 38.20 -25.82
CA HIS A 531 -155.43 38.96 -26.97
C HIS A 531 -156.57 38.24 -27.69
N GLU A 532 -156.44 36.94 -27.98
CA GLU A 532 -157.53 36.15 -28.55
C GLU A 532 -158.78 36.14 -27.64
N GLN A 533 -158.60 35.99 -26.32
CA GLN A 533 -159.72 36.03 -25.36
C GLN A 533 -160.38 37.42 -25.35
N ARG A 534 -159.58 38.49 -25.38
CA ARG A 534 -160.07 39.88 -25.46
C ARG A 534 -160.80 40.13 -26.78
N GLU A 535 -160.33 39.61 -27.89
CA GLU A 535 -161.00 39.73 -29.20
C GLU A 535 -162.31 38.94 -29.23
N ARG A 536 -162.33 37.71 -28.72
CA ARG A 536 -163.58 36.93 -28.54
C ARG A 536 -164.59 37.64 -27.62
N LEU A 537 -164.13 38.31 -26.56
CA LEU A 537 -164.98 39.12 -25.67
C LEU A 537 -165.44 40.43 -26.35
N GLN A 538 -164.59 41.05 -27.17
CA GLN A 538 -164.97 42.23 -27.96
C GLN A 538 -166.00 41.87 -29.03
N GLU A 539 -165.85 40.73 -29.73
CA GLU A 539 -166.86 40.22 -30.66
C GLU A 539 -168.19 39.94 -29.96
N GLN A 540 -168.17 39.40 -28.74
CA GLN A 540 -169.37 39.22 -27.92
C GLN A 540 -170.00 40.55 -27.51
N LEU A 541 -169.21 41.57 -27.13
CA LEU A 541 -169.70 42.91 -26.84
C LEU A 541 -170.27 43.59 -28.10
N ASP A 542 -169.62 43.48 -29.25
CA ASP A 542 -170.09 43.98 -30.54
C ASP A 542 -171.40 43.28 -30.97
N GLN A 543 -171.54 41.98 -30.71
CA GLN A 543 -172.79 41.24 -30.94
C GLN A 543 -173.88 41.70 -29.98
N LEU A 544 -173.58 41.86 -28.69
CA LEU A 544 -174.50 42.43 -27.70
C LEU A 544 -174.91 43.86 -28.03
N GLN A 545 -174.00 44.69 -28.55
CA GLN A 545 -174.29 46.04 -29.04
C GLN A 545 -175.17 45.99 -30.29
N LYS A 546 -174.90 45.12 -31.27
CA LYS A 546 -175.77 44.95 -32.45
C LYS A 546 -177.16 44.44 -32.07
N VAL A 547 -177.26 43.55 -31.07
CA VAL A 547 -178.56 43.10 -30.51
C VAL A 547 -179.25 44.22 -29.74
N TYR A 548 -178.53 45.01 -28.94
CA TYR A 548 -179.07 46.17 -28.23
C TYR A 548 -179.53 47.27 -29.19
N GLU A 549 -178.74 47.64 -30.21
CA GLU A 549 -179.14 48.59 -31.24
C GLU A 549 -180.31 48.07 -32.07
N LYS A 550 -180.38 46.75 -32.33
CA LYS A 550 -181.56 46.15 -32.96
C LYS A 550 -182.80 46.29 -32.08
N LEU A 551 -182.78 45.83 -30.83
CA LEU A 551 -183.89 46.01 -29.88
C LEU A 551 -184.26 47.50 -29.67
N LYS A 552 -183.25 48.38 -29.68
CA LYS A 552 -183.46 49.83 -29.64
C LYS A 552 -184.14 50.32 -30.91
N SER A 553 -183.75 49.87 -32.09
CA SER A 553 -184.41 50.21 -33.36
C SER A 553 -185.82 49.63 -33.48
N ASP A 554 -186.08 48.44 -32.92
CA ASP A 554 -187.39 47.80 -32.84
C ASP A 554 -188.31 48.57 -31.87
N SER A 555 -187.79 48.99 -30.71
CA SER A 555 -188.53 49.82 -29.74
C SER A 555 -188.70 51.27 -30.18
N GLU A 556 -187.72 51.87 -30.87
CA GLU A 556 -187.88 53.16 -31.54
C GLU A 556 -188.85 53.06 -32.73
N GLY A 557 -188.91 51.93 -33.44
CA GLY A 557 -189.90 51.65 -34.48
C GLY A 557 -191.31 51.55 -33.88
N THR A 558 -191.45 50.85 -32.76
CA THR A 558 -192.69 50.76 -31.98
C THR A 558 -193.10 52.13 -31.40
N SER A 559 -192.14 52.93 -30.96
CA SER A 559 -192.36 54.29 -30.47
C SER A 559 -192.77 55.25 -31.60
N ARG A 560 -192.10 55.18 -32.76
CA ARG A 560 -192.43 55.98 -33.96
C ARG A 560 -193.81 55.66 -34.52
N THR A 561 -194.25 54.39 -34.50
CA THR A 561 -195.60 54.02 -34.94
C THR A 561 -196.68 54.44 -33.95
N LEU A 562 -196.46 54.29 -32.63
CA LEU A 562 -197.39 54.81 -31.61
C LEU A 562 -197.48 56.35 -31.62
N SER A 563 -196.36 57.04 -31.85
CA SER A 563 -196.29 58.51 -31.87
C SER A 563 -197.01 59.16 -33.06
N GLN A 564 -197.42 58.40 -34.09
CA GLN A 564 -198.09 58.94 -35.28
C GLN A 564 -199.62 58.91 -35.22
N LEU A 565 -200.24 58.27 -34.22
CA LEU A 565 -201.70 58.09 -34.13
C LEU A 565 -202.42 58.94 -33.07
N MET A 566 -201.70 59.50 -32.10
CA MET A 566 -202.29 60.15 -30.91
C MET A 566 -201.92 61.63 -30.77
N ASN A 567 -202.27 62.47 -31.75
CA ASN A 567 -202.14 63.92 -31.61
C ASN A 567 -203.31 64.72 -32.23
N ARG A 568 -204.39 64.87 -31.46
CA ARG A 568 -205.50 65.81 -31.72
C ARG A 568 -206.03 66.43 -30.41
N HIS A 569 -205.20 67.18 -29.67
CA HIS A 569 -205.63 68.24 -28.73
C HIS A 569 -204.41 68.97 -28.13
N SER A 570 -204.45 70.31 -28.05
CA SER A 570 -203.43 71.23 -27.45
C SER A 570 -202.03 71.16 -28.08
N ASP A 571 -201.37 72.23 -28.56
CA ASP A 571 -201.41 73.67 -28.24
C ASP A 571 -201.24 74.01 -26.76
N ASN A 572 -200.02 74.37 -26.32
CA ASN A 572 -199.75 75.63 -25.58
C ASN A 572 -198.29 75.90 -25.14
N PHE A 573 -198.01 77.20 -24.97
CA PHE A 573 -197.00 77.89 -24.14
C PHE A 573 -195.59 77.31 -23.82
N ARG A 574 -194.58 78.01 -24.36
CA ARG A 574 -193.56 78.82 -23.66
C ARG A 574 -193.43 78.70 -22.12
N THR A 575 -192.17 78.75 -21.66
CA THR A 575 -191.65 79.30 -20.37
C THR A 575 -191.32 78.31 -19.23
N ALA A 576 -190.32 78.71 -18.42
CA ALA A 576 -190.04 78.35 -17.03
C ALA A 576 -189.05 77.19 -16.70
N LEU A 577 -187.88 77.61 -16.24
CA LEU A 577 -187.10 77.02 -15.13
C LEU A 577 -188.01 76.66 -13.91
N PRO A 578 -187.64 75.72 -13.01
CA PRO A 578 -186.50 76.01 -12.13
C PRO A 578 -185.63 74.87 -11.55
N GLN A 579 -184.45 75.32 -11.12
CA GLN A 579 -183.62 74.89 -9.97
C GLN A 579 -184.44 74.73 -8.66
N PRO A 580 -183.93 74.13 -7.54
CA PRO A 580 -182.56 74.31 -7.01
C PRO A 580 -181.88 73.13 -6.29
N GLY A 581 -180.60 73.32 -5.93
CA GLY A 581 -179.81 72.34 -5.15
C GLY A 581 -178.36 72.72 -4.79
N VAL A 582 -178.07 73.96 -4.40
CA VAL A 582 -176.78 74.40 -3.78
C VAL A 582 -176.78 74.09 -2.27
N PRO A 583 -175.64 73.90 -1.55
CA PRO A 583 -174.38 74.71 -1.52
C PRO A 583 -173.14 73.96 -2.11
N TYR A 584 -172.01 74.59 -2.53
CA TYR A 584 -170.98 75.39 -1.81
C TYR A 584 -170.22 74.62 -0.69
N PRO A 585 -168.94 74.95 -0.32
CA PRO A 585 -168.15 76.15 -0.69
C PRO A 585 -166.63 76.01 -1.04
N LEU A 586 -166.08 77.05 -1.73
CA LEU A 586 -164.73 77.69 -1.66
C LEU A 586 -163.44 76.85 -1.99
N ASN A 587 -162.37 77.27 -2.72
CA ASN A 587 -161.65 78.57 -2.97
C ASN A 587 -160.58 78.93 -1.90
N PRO A 588 -159.40 79.56 -2.18
CA PRO A 588 -158.53 79.70 -3.38
C PRO A 588 -157.06 79.16 -3.14
N GLY A 589 -156.05 79.55 -3.94
CA GLY A 589 -154.59 79.39 -3.65
C GLY A 589 -153.97 80.60 -2.90
N PRO A 590 -152.63 80.81 -2.81
CA PRO A 590 -151.48 80.17 -3.49
C PRO A 590 -150.30 79.74 -2.54
N PHE A 591 -149.05 79.70 -3.04
CA PHE A 591 -147.74 79.40 -2.35
C PHE A 591 -147.44 80.24 -1.07
N PRO A 592 -146.40 79.93 -0.22
CA PRO A 592 -145.38 78.85 -0.26
C PRO A 592 -145.09 78.07 1.07
N LEU A 593 -144.16 77.09 0.98
CA LEU A 593 -143.17 76.61 1.99
C LEU A 593 -143.55 75.74 3.23
N GLN A 594 -142.78 74.63 3.33
CA GLN A 594 -142.23 73.94 4.52
C GLN A 594 -143.05 73.00 5.43
N HIS A 595 -142.48 71.79 5.62
CA HIS A 595 -142.61 70.82 6.74
C HIS A 595 -143.97 70.10 6.98
N SER A 596 -144.03 68.91 7.61
CA SER A 596 -143.08 67.77 7.68
C SER A 596 -143.74 66.51 8.30
N ILE A 597 -143.17 65.33 8.04
CA ILE A 597 -143.13 64.11 8.88
C ILE A 597 -144.45 63.44 9.37
N GLY A 598 -144.58 62.15 9.05
CA GLY A 598 -145.13 61.14 9.96
C GLY A 598 -145.68 59.90 9.25
N HIS A 599 -145.41 58.65 9.67
CA HIS A 599 -144.59 58.06 10.74
C HIS A 599 -144.31 56.59 10.32
N ARG A 600 -143.28 55.83 10.75
CA ARG A 600 -142.07 55.97 11.61
C ARG A 600 -141.11 54.82 11.16
N ARG A 601 -139.83 54.71 11.55
CA ARG A 601 -139.06 55.31 12.66
C ARG A 601 -137.78 55.98 12.16
N SER A 602 -137.35 57.01 12.88
CA SER A 602 -136.02 57.60 12.80
C SER A 602 -135.02 56.87 13.72
N ILE A 603 -133.85 56.54 13.19
CA ILE A 603 -132.55 56.52 13.89
C ILE A 603 -131.62 57.19 12.86
N SER A 604 -131.49 58.51 12.93
CA SER A 604 -130.38 59.25 13.56
C SER A 604 -129.19 59.42 12.62
N GLU A 605 -128.51 60.55 12.72
CA GLU A 605 -127.21 60.75 12.09
C GLU A 605 -126.17 59.88 12.81
N ASP A 606 -125.71 58.83 12.13
CA ASP A 606 -124.40 58.22 12.39
C ASP A 606 -123.58 58.34 11.11
N GLN A 607 -123.02 59.55 10.89
CA GLN A 607 -121.75 59.68 10.19
C GLN A 607 -120.79 58.67 10.84
N PRO A 608 -120.27 57.67 10.10
CA PRO A 608 -119.61 56.53 10.71
C PRO A 608 -118.46 57.04 11.57
N ALA A 609 -118.56 56.81 12.88
CA ALA A 609 -117.55 57.25 13.82
C ALA A 609 -116.28 56.44 13.57
N LEU A 610 -115.29 57.08 12.95
CA LEU A 610 -114.11 56.40 12.44
C LEU A 610 -113.12 56.20 13.59
N TYR A 611 -113.28 55.07 14.29
CA TYR A 611 -112.49 54.73 15.46
C TYR A 611 -111.17 54.03 15.09
N CYS A 612 -110.06 54.49 15.68
CA CYS A 612 -108.81 53.74 15.62
C CYS A 612 -108.93 52.43 16.44
N PRO A 613 -108.66 51.24 15.86
CA PRO A 613 -108.89 49.97 16.54
C PRO A 613 -107.94 49.69 17.72
N LYS A 614 -106.80 50.39 17.83
CA LYS A 614 -105.84 50.23 18.94
C LYS A 614 -106.22 51.05 20.18
N CYS A 615 -106.79 52.24 20.01
CA CYS A 615 -107.00 53.22 21.10
C CYS A 615 -108.42 53.80 21.20
N GLN A 616 -109.32 53.48 20.27
CA GLN A 616 -110.71 53.97 20.17
C GLN A 616 -110.85 55.51 20.02
N PHE A 617 -109.81 56.21 19.56
CA PHE A 617 -109.92 57.62 19.16
C PHE A 617 -110.91 57.80 17.99
N LYS A 618 -111.85 58.76 18.10
CA LYS A 618 -112.88 59.04 17.10
C LYS A 618 -112.43 60.13 16.12
N ALA A 619 -112.12 59.74 14.88
CA ALA A 619 -111.94 60.67 13.77
C ALA A 619 -113.30 61.08 13.13
N PRO A 620 -113.41 62.30 12.56
CA PRO A 620 -114.59 62.75 11.83
C PRO A 620 -114.63 62.27 10.36
N ASP A 621 -113.48 61.96 9.77
CA ASP A 621 -113.33 61.51 8.38
C ASP A 621 -112.17 60.49 8.22
N MET A 622 -112.07 59.91 7.01
CA MET A 622 -111.12 58.82 6.71
C MET A 622 -109.67 59.28 6.74
N ASP A 623 -109.36 60.47 6.22
CA ASP A 623 -108.00 60.97 6.14
C ASP A 623 -107.44 61.25 7.54
N THR A 624 -108.26 61.82 8.44
CA THR A 624 -107.88 62.00 9.85
C THR A 624 -107.68 60.66 10.57
N LEU A 625 -108.50 59.65 10.29
CA LEU A 625 -108.28 58.30 10.82
C LEU A 625 -106.97 57.70 10.29
N GLN A 626 -106.70 57.81 9.00
CA GLN A 626 -105.57 57.15 8.35
C GLN A 626 -104.22 57.73 8.79
N ILE A 627 -104.14 59.05 9.00
CA ILE A 627 -102.98 59.71 9.62
C ILE A 627 -102.81 59.21 11.06
N HIS A 628 -103.87 59.25 11.87
CA HIS A 628 -103.80 58.81 13.26
C HIS A 628 -103.43 57.32 13.41
N VAL A 629 -103.89 56.44 12.50
CA VAL A 629 -103.55 55.01 12.52
C VAL A 629 -102.07 54.77 12.20
N MET A 630 -101.42 55.61 11.38
CA MET A 630 -99.97 55.55 11.19
C MET A 630 -99.24 55.89 12.50
N ASP A 631 -99.53 57.06 13.10
CA ASP A 631 -98.88 57.51 14.35
C ASP A 631 -99.21 56.60 15.55
N CYS A 632 -100.35 55.91 15.52
CA CYS A 632 -100.81 55.06 16.62
C CYS A 632 -100.38 53.60 16.48
N ILE A 633 -99.79 53.14 15.36
CA ILE A 633 -99.34 51.74 15.25
C ILE A 633 -98.01 51.49 15.98
N GLU A 634 -97.14 52.51 16.11
CA GLU A 634 -96.01 52.53 17.07
C GLU A 634 -96.49 52.40 18.54
#